data_AF-A0A524FMS1-F1
#
_entry.id   AF-A0A524FMS1-F1
#
_cell.length_a   1.000
_cell.length_b   1.000
_cell.length_c   1.000
_cell.angle_alpha   90.00
_cell.angle_beta   90.00
_cell.angle_gamma   90.00
#
_symmetry.space_group_name_H-M   'P 1'
#
loop_
_entity.id
_entity.type
_entity.pdbx_description
1 polymer ?
#
loop_
_entity_poly.entity_id
_entity_poly.type
_entity_poly.pdbx_seq_one_letter_code
_entity_poly.pdbx_strand_id
1 'polypeptide(L)'
;MITSSKYHVILVLLLSAAFLPLDTIATETHEDLPIITRFDSIPVVRTWEMIGLLYEGIFHDPSQVDEEIENICETVPDLIAVDVIGQSIEGRNITCIRITNELNPIQKAKTLIVAHHHGREQITVELALRFILYLLNGYGIDDTITEYVDTQEIYVIPTLNP
;
A
#
# COMPACT_ATOMS: atom_id res chain seq x y z
N MET A 1 -48.37 -19.01 76.77
CA MET A 1 -47.60 -18.03 77.57
C MET A 1 -46.16 -18.07 77.07
N ILE A 2 -45.63 -16.90 76.68
CA ILE A 2 -44.19 -16.57 76.52
C ILE A 2 -43.50 -17.18 75.27
N THR A 3 -43.55 -16.48 74.12
CA THR A 3 -42.52 -15.57 73.49
C THR A 3 -41.43 -16.37 72.73
N SER A 4 -40.83 -15.93 71.62
CA SER A 4 -40.40 -14.59 71.21
C SER A 4 -39.98 -14.54 69.72
N SER A 5 -40.25 -13.39 69.08
CA SER A 5 -39.43 -12.66 68.08
C SER A 5 -38.97 -13.37 66.79
N LYS A 6 -39.59 -13.06 65.63
CA LYS A 6 -39.19 -12.04 64.62
C LYS A 6 -37.73 -12.16 64.16
N TYR A 7 -37.50 -12.43 62.86
CA TYR A 7 -36.60 -11.76 61.87
C TYR A 7 -36.80 -12.51 60.52
N HIS A 8 -37.52 -11.92 59.56
CA HIS A 8 -37.00 -11.29 58.34
C HIS A 8 -36.30 -12.23 57.33
N VAL A 9 -37.02 -12.41 56.22
CA VAL A 9 -36.75 -12.86 54.84
C VAL A 9 -35.29 -12.80 54.35
N ILE A 10 -34.98 -13.73 53.43
CA ILE A 10 -34.16 -13.66 52.18
C ILE A 10 -33.13 -14.80 52.16
N LEU A 11 -32.87 -15.57 51.11
CA LEU A 11 -33.47 -15.92 49.81
C LEU A 11 -32.43 -16.87 49.16
N VAL A 12 -32.92 -17.83 48.38
CA VAL A 12 -32.22 -18.56 47.29
C VAL A 12 -31.26 -19.71 47.67
N LEU A 13 -31.83 -20.91 47.52
CA LEU A 13 -31.18 -22.11 46.99
C LEU A 13 -30.41 -21.80 45.69
N LEU A 14 -29.25 -22.41 45.48
CA LEU A 14 -29.13 -23.38 44.39
C LEU A 14 -27.94 -24.33 44.61
N LEU A 15 -28.30 -25.61 44.55
CA LEU A 15 -27.45 -26.79 44.67
C LEU A 15 -26.23 -26.72 43.74
N SER A 16 -25.08 -27.07 44.28
CA SER A 16 -23.93 -27.52 43.51
C SER A 16 -24.28 -28.80 42.75
N ALA A 17 -24.31 -28.74 41.43
CA ALA A 17 -24.19 -29.92 40.58
C ALA A 17 -22.82 -29.87 39.89
N ALA A 18 -22.08 -30.95 40.13
CA ALA A 18 -20.70 -31.21 39.80
C ALA A 18 -20.30 -30.93 38.35
N PHE A 19 -19.04 -30.51 38.21
CA PHE A 19 -18.19 -30.56 37.03
C PHE A 19 -18.44 -31.84 36.20
N LEU A 20 -19.06 -31.69 35.03
CA LEU A 20 -18.79 -32.58 33.91
C LEU A 20 -17.63 -31.97 33.12
N PRO A 21 -16.69 -32.77 32.58
CA PRO A 21 -15.72 -32.23 31.64
C PRO A 21 -16.49 -31.69 30.44
N LEU A 22 -16.32 -30.41 30.13
CA LEU A 22 -16.59 -29.91 28.79
C LEU A 22 -15.53 -30.56 27.90
N ASP A 23 -15.83 -31.73 27.34
CA ASP A 23 -15.16 -32.14 26.12
C ASP A 23 -15.58 -31.11 25.06
N THR A 24 -14.70 -30.14 24.85
CA THR A 24 -14.80 -29.24 23.71
C THR A 24 -14.60 -30.14 22.50
N ILE A 25 -15.70 -30.61 21.91
CA ILE A 25 -15.66 -31.19 20.57
C ILE A 25 -15.37 -30.02 19.64
N ALA A 26 -14.08 -29.73 19.46
CA ALA A 26 -13.64 -29.02 18.28
C ALA A 26 -13.97 -29.93 17.11
N THR A 27 -15.16 -29.75 16.53
CA THR A 27 -15.44 -30.26 15.19
C THR A 27 -14.34 -29.66 14.32
N GLU A 28 -13.41 -30.48 13.82
CA GLU A 28 -12.48 -30.03 12.80
C GLU A 28 -13.32 -29.46 11.65
N THR A 29 -13.32 -28.14 11.52
CA THR A 29 -13.85 -27.49 10.35
C THR A 29 -12.89 -27.86 9.23
N HIS A 30 -13.19 -28.91 8.49
CA HIS A 30 -12.71 -29.11 7.12
C HIS A 30 -13.32 -28.01 6.23
N GLU A 31 -13.11 -26.75 6.59
CA GLU A 31 -13.23 -25.67 5.63
C GLU A 31 -12.02 -25.80 4.73
N ASP A 32 -12.27 -26.05 3.44
CA ASP A 32 -11.25 -25.99 2.41
C ASP A 32 -10.53 -24.64 2.55
N LEU A 33 -9.32 -24.67 3.10
CA LEU A 33 -8.51 -23.46 3.23
C LEU A 33 -8.34 -22.91 1.81
N PRO A 34 -8.56 -21.60 1.59
CA PRO A 34 -8.35 -21.02 0.28
C PRO A 34 -6.90 -21.25 -0.13
N ILE A 35 -6.71 -22.00 -1.22
CA ILE A 35 -5.39 -22.21 -1.80
C ILE A 35 -5.02 -20.90 -2.49
N ILE A 36 -4.06 -20.18 -1.90
CA ILE A 36 -3.46 -19.01 -2.53
C ILE A 36 -2.47 -19.53 -3.59
N THR A 37 -2.92 -19.60 -4.83
CA THR A 37 -2.04 -19.85 -5.96
C THR A 37 -1.37 -18.55 -6.36
N ARG A 38 -0.03 -18.54 -6.43
CA ARG A 38 0.71 -17.44 -7.04
C ARG A 38 0.28 -17.32 -8.50
N PHE A 39 0.01 -16.10 -8.93
CA PHE A 39 -0.25 -15.82 -10.34
C PHE A 39 1.09 -15.75 -11.07
N ASP A 40 1.24 -16.51 -12.15
CA ASP A 40 2.39 -16.40 -13.03
C ASP A 40 2.18 -15.17 -13.93
N SER A 41 2.86 -14.07 -13.61
CA SER A 41 2.85 -12.86 -14.42
C SER A 41 3.70 -13.02 -15.68
N ILE A 42 3.32 -12.30 -16.73
CA ILE A 42 4.17 -12.09 -17.90
C ILE A 42 4.98 -10.83 -17.60
N PRO A 43 6.27 -10.93 -17.21
CA PRO A 43 7.05 -9.74 -16.88
C PRO A 43 7.36 -8.93 -18.14
N VAL A 44 7.43 -7.59 -18.00
CA VAL A 44 8.05 -6.73 -19.01
C VAL A 44 9.53 -7.04 -19.10
N VAL A 45 10.08 -7.09 -20.32
CA VAL A 45 11.52 -7.25 -20.50
C VAL A 45 12.20 -5.95 -20.11
N ARG A 46 13.05 -5.98 -19.09
CA ARG A 46 13.87 -4.84 -18.71
C ARG A 46 14.87 -4.51 -19.82
N THR A 47 14.80 -3.29 -20.35
CA THR A 47 15.67 -2.77 -21.41
C THR A 47 16.54 -1.59 -20.95
N TRP A 48 16.31 -1.08 -19.74
CA TRP A 48 17.02 0.05 -19.16
C TRP A 48 18.12 -0.38 -18.18
N GLU A 49 19.19 0.43 -18.14
CA GLU A 49 20.26 0.37 -17.15
C GLU A 49 19.81 0.96 -15.81
N MET A 50 20.70 1.02 -14.82
CA MET A 50 20.41 1.71 -13.56
C MET A 50 20.11 3.21 -13.80
N ILE A 51 18.94 3.65 -13.35
CA ILE A 51 18.43 5.01 -13.49
C ILE A 51 18.84 5.82 -12.27
N GLY A 52 19.41 7.01 -12.50
CA GLY A 52 19.66 8.05 -11.49
C GLY A 52 18.73 9.25 -11.69
N LEU A 53 18.82 10.23 -10.79
CA LEU A 53 18.18 11.52 -10.96
C LEU A 53 19.08 12.43 -11.81
N LEU A 54 18.50 13.32 -12.61
CA LEU A 54 19.23 14.37 -13.33
C LEU A 54 19.92 15.33 -12.36
N TYR A 55 19.27 15.65 -11.24
CA TYR A 55 19.74 16.60 -10.23
C TYR A 55 20.17 15.91 -8.92
N GLU A 56 21.25 15.13 -8.97
CA GLU A 56 21.71 14.38 -7.81
C GLU A 56 22.22 15.25 -6.64
N GLY A 57 21.91 14.82 -5.42
CA GLY A 57 22.47 15.40 -4.20
C GLY A 57 21.88 16.74 -3.77
N ILE A 58 20.83 17.23 -4.45
CA ILE A 58 20.10 18.44 -4.10
C ILE A 58 18.60 18.16 -3.90
N PHE A 59 17.89 19.16 -3.37
CA PHE A 59 16.43 19.15 -3.36
C PHE A 59 15.90 19.71 -4.68
N HIS A 60 14.83 19.12 -5.20
CA HIS A 60 14.22 19.49 -6.47
C HIS A 60 13.18 20.59 -6.25
N ASP A 61 13.27 21.65 -7.05
CA ASP A 61 12.14 22.57 -7.24
C ASP A 61 11.08 21.95 -8.18
N PRO A 62 9.88 22.55 -8.30
CA PRO A 62 8.81 21.97 -9.13
C PRO A 62 9.19 21.73 -10.60
N SER A 63 10.01 22.61 -11.20
CA SER A 63 10.43 22.44 -12.60
C SER A 63 11.39 21.27 -12.76
N GLN A 64 12.31 21.11 -11.81
CA GLN A 64 13.22 19.98 -11.79
C GLN A 64 12.46 18.66 -11.57
N VAL A 65 11.41 18.65 -10.74
CA VAL A 65 10.54 17.47 -10.59
C VAL A 65 9.91 17.08 -11.92
N ASP A 66 9.37 18.04 -12.68
CA ASP A 66 8.78 17.76 -14.00
C ASP A 66 9.83 17.18 -14.97
N GLU A 67 11.05 17.73 -15.01
CA GLU A 67 12.15 17.23 -15.83
C GLU A 67 12.59 15.80 -15.44
N GLU A 68 12.65 15.47 -14.14
CA GLU A 68 12.91 14.11 -13.67
C GLU A 68 11.83 13.13 -14.16
N ILE A 69 10.56 13.53 -14.10
CA ILE A 69 9.43 12.70 -14.52
C ILE A 69 9.49 12.44 -16.03
N GLU A 70 9.76 13.47 -16.83
CA GLU A 70 9.93 13.34 -18.29
C GLU A 70 11.06 12.36 -18.61
N ASN A 71 12.23 12.52 -18.00
CA ASN A 71 13.37 11.62 -18.18
C ASN A 71 13.06 10.17 -17.77
N ILE A 72 12.35 9.96 -16.65
CA ILE A 72 11.94 8.62 -16.21
C ILE A 72 10.96 7.99 -17.20
N CYS A 73 9.98 8.76 -17.70
CA CYS A 73 8.99 8.28 -18.66
C CYS A 73 9.62 7.88 -20.00
N GLU A 74 10.61 8.64 -20.48
CA GLU A 74 11.36 8.32 -21.70
C GLU A 74 12.25 7.08 -21.52
N THR A 75 12.79 6.88 -20.31
CA THR A 75 13.69 5.75 -20.00
C THR A 75 12.94 4.43 -19.82
N VAL A 76 11.75 4.44 -19.21
CA VAL A 76 10.96 3.23 -18.92
C VAL A 76 9.51 3.36 -19.40
N PRO A 77 9.29 3.54 -20.72
CA PRO A 77 7.95 3.79 -21.26
C PRO A 77 7.00 2.58 -21.11
N ASP A 78 7.53 1.36 -20.97
CA ASP A 78 6.71 0.13 -20.88
C ASP A 78 6.05 -0.07 -19.51
N LEU A 79 6.53 0.62 -18.47
CA LEU A 79 5.97 0.53 -17.11
C LEU A 79 5.35 1.85 -16.62
N ILE A 80 5.61 2.96 -17.31
CA ILE A 80 5.26 4.31 -16.85
C ILE A 80 4.18 4.93 -17.73
N ALA A 81 3.17 5.49 -17.08
CA ALA A 81 2.26 6.46 -17.68
C ALA A 81 2.21 7.72 -16.80
N VAL A 82 2.07 8.89 -17.42
CA VAL A 82 2.05 10.18 -16.73
C VAL A 82 0.78 10.93 -17.10
N ASP A 83 0.08 11.45 -16.09
CA ASP A 83 -1.13 12.25 -16.24
C ASP A 83 -1.04 13.53 -15.42
N VAL A 84 -1.48 14.65 -16.00
CA VAL A 84 -1.73 15.88 -15.24
C VAL A 84 -3.14 15.82 -14.67
N ILE A 85 -3.25 15.68 -13.35
CA ILE A 85 -4.54 15.48 -12.66
C ILE A 85 -5.20 16.79 -12.22
N GLY A 86 -4.51 17.91 -12.41
CA GLY A 86 -5.00 19.24 -12.07
C GLY A 86 -3.89 20.28 -12.15
N GLN A 87 -4.21 21.49 -11.70
CA GLN A 87 -3.24 22.58 -11.58
C GLN A 87 -3.35 23.25 -10.22
N SER A 88 -2.23 23.76 -9.71
CA SER A 88 -2.18 24.59 -8.51
C SER A 88 -2.79 25.97 -8.75
N ILE A 89 -2.94 26.75 -7.68
CA ILE A 89 -3.49 28.12 -7.77
C ILE A 89 -2.60 29.05 -8.61
N GLU A 90 -1.31 28.74 -8.72
CA GLU A 90 -0.34 29.49 -9.55
C GLU A 90 -0.21 28.91 -10.97
N GLY A 91 -1.05 27.93 -11.33
CA GLY A 91 -1.11 27.34 -12.67
C GLY A 91 -0.04 26.27 -12.95
N ARG A 92 0.62 25.73 -11.92
CA ARG A 92 1.57 24.62 -12.08
C ARG A 92 0.84 23.29 -12.18
N ASN A 93 1.31 22.40 -13.03
CA ASN A 93 0.70 21.08 -13.17
C ASN A 93 0.88 20.27 -11.89
N ILE A 94 -0.15 19.49 -11.53
CA ILE A 94 -0.06 18.44 -10.52
C ILE A 94 0.05 17.13 -11.29
N THR A 95 1.27 16.62 -11.35
CA THR A 95 1.63 15.44 -12.16
C THR A 95 1.50 14.17 -11.33
N CYS A 96 0.80 13.17 -11.87
CA CYS A 96 0.65 11.84 -11.32
C CYS A 96 1.35 10.83 -12.22
N ILE A 97 2.19 9.99 -11.64
CA ILE A 97 2.93 8.94 -12.32
C ILE A 97 2.29 7.62 -11.94
N ARG A 98 1.98 6.80 -12.93
CA ARG A 98 1.44 5.47 -12.75
C ARG A 98 2.49 4.44 -13.19
N ILE A 99 2.81 3.52 -12.29
CA ILE A 99 3.80 2.46 -12.49
C ILE A 99 3.07 1.12 -12.45
N THR A 100 3.07 0.37 -13.55
CA THR A 100 2.49 -0.97 -13.61
C THR A 100 2.93 -1.74 -14.85
N ASN A 101 2.90 -3.07 -14.80
CA ASN A 101 3.06 -3.92 -15.98
C ASN A 101 1.74 -4.17 -16.73
N GLU A 102 1.46 -3.43 -17.79
CA GLU A 102 0.21 -3.56 -18.57
C GLU A 102 0.02 -4.92 -19.30
N LEU A 103 1.05 -5.76 -19.39
CA LEU A 103 0.95 -7.07 -20.04
C LEU A 103 0.12 -8.07 -19.23
N ASN A 104 -0.06 -7.83 -17.93
CA ASN A 104 -0.86 -8.67 -17.05
C ASN A 104 -2.33 -8.21 -17.03
N PRO A 105 -3.28 -8.99 -17.61
CA PRO A 105 -4.69 -8.60 -17.74
C PRO A 105 -5.51 -8.78 -16.45
N ILE A 106 -4.85 -9.00 -15.30
CA ILE A 106 -5.53 -9.22 -14.02
C ILE A 106 -6.08 -7.91 -13.48
N GLN A 107 -7.10 -8.00 -12.62
CA GLN A 107 -7.47 -6.86 -11.81
C GLN A 107 -6.42 -6.63 -10.73
N LYS A 108 -5.82 -5.45 -10.74
CA LYS A 108 -4.73 -5.07 -9.84
C LYS A 108 -5.22 -4.25 -8.67
N ALA A 109 -4.59 -4.45 -7.52
CA ALA A 109 -4.75 -3.53 -6.40
C ALA A 109 -4.14 -2.17 -6.78
N LYS A 110 -4.75 -1.08 -6.28
CA LYS A 110 -4.28 0.28 -6.54
C LYS A 110 -3.69 0.85 -5.27
N THR A 111 -2.47 1.38 -5.37
CA THR A 111 -1.80 2.10 -4.28
C THR A 111 -1.59 3.54 -4.72
N LEU A 112 -1.88 4.50 -3.82
CA LEU A 112 -1.62 5.91 -4.06
C LEU A 112 -0.62 6.43 -3.03
N ILE A 113 0.47 7.01 -3.51
CA ILE A 113 1.50 7.70 -2.74
C ILE A 113 1.42 9.18 -3.11
N VAL A 114 1.27 10.02 -2.10
CA VAL A 114 1.19 11.47 -2.29
C VAL A 114 2.21 12.15 -1.41
N ALA A 115 3.09 12.93 -2.04
CA ALA A 115 4.11 13.72 -1.38
C ALA A 115 3.77 15.21 -1.41
N HIS A 116 4.44 15.96 -0.54
CA HIS A 116 4.45 17.41 -0.54
C HIS A 116 3.07 18.07 -0.41
N HIS A 117 2.25 17.61 0.55
CA HIS A 117 1.01 18.31 0.91
C HIS A 117 1.33 19.67 1.58
N HIS A 118 2.34 19.69 2.44
CA HIS A 118 2.84 20.90 3.07
C HIS A 118 4.11 21.38 2.35
N GLY A 119 4.11 22.63 1.87
CA GLY A 119 5.22 23.17 1.06
C GLY A 119 6.58 23.30 1.75
N ARG A 120 6.66 23.07 3.07
CA ARG A 120 7.94 23.07 3.82
C ARG A 120 8.56 21.67 3.95
N GLU A 121 7.88 20.63 3.46
CA GLU A 121 8.25 19.22 3.65
C GLU A 121 8.86 18.66 2.36
N GLN A 122 9.81 19.40 1.77
CA GLN A 122 10.42 19.08 0.47
C GLN A 122 11.14 17.71 0.46
N ILE A 123 11.53 17.20 1.62
CA ILE A 123 12.06 15.82 1.76
C ILE A 123 11.09 14.74 1.29
N THR A 124 9.79 15.01 1.29
CA THR A 124 8.79 14.05 0.77
C THR A 124 8.81 13.96 -0.75
N VAL A 125 9.15 15.06 -1.46
CA VAL A 125 9.38 15.05 -2.92
C VAL A 125 10.55 14.14 -3.24
N GLU A 126 11.67 14.31 -2.52
CA GLU A 126 12.88 13.51 -2.66
C GLU A 126 12.66 12.02 -2.42
N LEU A 127 11.81 11.71 -1.43
CA LEU A 127 11.41 10.33 -1.14
C LEU A 127 10.55 9.76 -2.27
N ALA A 128 9.61 10.53 -2.82
CA ALA A 128 8.76 10.07 -3.91
C ALA A 128 9.58 9.75 -5.17
N LEU A 129 10.49 10.64 -5.57
CA LEU A 129 11.39 10.42 -6.70
C LEU A 129 12.26 9.17 -6.50
N ARG A 130 12.86 9.00 -5.31
CA ARG A 130 13.66 7.81 -4.99
C ARG A 130 12.83 6.54 -4.89
N PHE A 131 11.59 6.62 -4.46
CA PHE A 131 10.68 5.48 -4.44
C PHE A 131 10.34 5.01 -5.87
N ILE A 132 10.12 5.93 -6.80
CA ILE A 132 9.93 5.61 -8.22
C ILE A 132 11.18 4.91 -8.75
N LEU A 133 12.37 5.48 -8.56
CA LEU A 133 13.62 4.86 -8.99
C LEU A 133 13.87 3.51 -8.33
N TYR A 134 13.51 3.33 -7.06
CA TYR A 134 13.63 2.05 -6.36
C TYR A 134 12.80 0.96 -7.02
N LEU A 135 11.55 1.26 -7.40
CA LEU A 135 10.69 0.31 -8.10
C LEU A 135 11.26 -0.03 -9.49
N LEU A 136 11.64 0.98 -10.28
CA LEU A 136 12.12 0.78 -11.64
C LEU A 136 13.49 0.09 -11.70
N ASN A 137 14.40 0.44 -10.78
CA ASN A 137 15.71 -0.19 -10.70
C ASN A 137 15.65 -1.59 -10.07
N GLY A 138 14.62 -1.89 -9.28
CA GLY A 138 14.39 -3.22 -8.72
C GLY A 138 13.67 -4.18 -9.67
N TYR A 139 12.85 -3.66 -10.58
CA TYR A 139 12.08 -4.47 -11.51
C TYR A 139 12.97 -5.36 -12.40
N GLY A 140 12.66 -6.65 -12.49
CA GLY A 140 13.44 -7.64 -13.22
C GLY A 140 14.76 -8.06 -12.55
N ILE A 141 15.06 -7.55 -11.35
CA ILE A 141 16.25 -7.93 -10.55
C ILE A 141 15.81 -8.49 -9.19
N ASP A 142 14.92 -7.79 -8.50
CA ASP A 142 14.35 -8.19 -7.22
C ASP A 142 12.96 -8.80 -7.44
N ASP A 143 12.77 -10.05 -7.04
CA ASP A 143 11.53 -10.79 -7.23
C ASP A 143 10.34 -10.16 -6.50
N THR A 144 10.57 -9.53 -5.34
CA THR A 144 9.51 -8.89 -4.54
C THR A 144 9.03 -7.61 -5.21
N ILE A 145 9.98 -6.79 -5.70
CA ILE A 145 9.65 -5.56 -6.44
C ILE A 145 8.97 -5.89 -7.76
N THR A 146 9.47 -6.91 -8.46
CA THR A 146 8.89 -7.36 -9.73
C THR A 146 7.45 -7.81 -9.53
N GLU A 147 7.20 -8.67 -8.55
CA GLU A 147 5.84 -9.10 -8.21
C GLU A 147 4.94 -7.93 -7.81
N TYR A 148 5.46 -6.95 -7.06
CA TYR A 148 4.70 -5.79 -6.65
C TYR A 148 4.24 -4.94 -7.86
N VAL A 149 5.15 -4.63 -8.80
CA VAL A 149 4.82 -3.87 -10.02
C VAL A 149 3.93 -4.68 -10.98
N ASP A 150 4.09 -6.01 -11.02
CA ASP A 150 3.30 -6.89 -11.85
C ASP A 150 1.83 -7.02 -11.40
N THR A 151 1.59 -6.92 -10.08
CA THR A 151 0.29 -7.18 -9.46
C THR A 151 -0.43 -5.91 -8.98
N GLN A 152 0.24 -4.76 -8.99
CA GLN A 152 -0.33 -3.48 -8.55
C GLN A 152 -0.29 -2.39 -9.63
N GLU A 153 -1.20 -1.44 -9.50
CA GLU A 153 -1.13 -0.12 -10.13
C GLU A 153 -0.70 0.88 -9.08
N ILE A 154 0.53 1.39 -9.20
CA ILE A 154 1.14 2.26 -8.20
C ILE A 154 1.10 3.68 -8.74
N TYR A 155 0.35 4.54 -8.07
CA TYR A 155 0.21 5.96 -8.40
C TYR A 155 1.07 6.79 -7.46
N VAL A 156 1.90 7.67 -8.00
CA VAL A 156 2.78 8.56 -7.22
C VAL A 156 2.54 9.99 -7.67
N ILE A 157 2.23 10.87 -6.71
CA ILE A 157 2.19 12.32 -6.91
C ILE A 157 3.39 12.90 -6.16
N PRO A 158 4.50 13.23 -6.84
CA PRO A 158 5.71 13.71 -6.16
C PRO A 158 5.53 15.09 -5.52
N THR A 159 4.69 15.95 -6.11
CA THR A 159 4.38 17.26 -5.57
C THR A 159 2.89 17.60 -5.69
N LEU A 160 2.15 17.47 -4.57
CA LEU A 160 0.75 17.89 -4.53
C LEU A 160 0.59 19.42 -4.40
N ASN A 161 1.56 20.07 -3.76
CA ASN A 161 1.57 21.52 -3.51
C ASN A 161 2.77 22.20 -4.23
N PRO A 162 2.77 22.24 -5.58
CA PRO A 162 3.82 22.90 -6.36
C PRO A 162 3.66 24.42 -6.44
#